data_AF-A0A7C9CKG7-F1
#
_entry.id   AF-A0A7C9CKG7-F1
#
_cell.length_a   1.000
_cell.length_b   1.000
_cell.length_c   1.000
_cell.angle_alpha   90.00
_cell.angle_beta   90.00
_cell.angle_gamma   90.00
#
_symmetry.space_group_name_H-M   'P 1'
#
loop_
_entity.id
_entity.type
_entity.pdbx_description
1 polymer ?
#
loop_
_entity_poly.entity_id
_entity_poly.type
_entity_poly.pdbx_seq_one_letter_code
_entity_poly.pdbx_strand_id
1 'polypeptide(L)'
;EHLGTRKKLWPQQRGESGRIYLPPASFNMNKEAKSFFYETLENVKFSDGYASNISRCVQKHKTLSGLKSHDYHVLMQHLLPIALRGNIDDKVISILIELSTIFRVLYGKTLLVHGLDLIEAKAARVLCCLEKIFLPAFFTIMVHLIVHLVHEARVAGPVLYRWMYSTERYLKERKSDVGNPARPEGSMSEAYIARECLNFVSQYLKGAESSNHARNIASSASQEDEACLFPSEGTPYGSVEGFRVDEKTWKQAHCYVLFNFEDANFESLKKEHVAHINRITRRRRLTPHEKERLHSEGFSDCSRN
;
A
#
# COMPACT_ATOMS: atom_id res chain seq x y z
N GLU A 1 -4.06 -17.85 41.49
CA GLU A 1 -3.12 -16.69 41.55
C GLU A 1 -2.82 -16.00 40.19
N HIS A 2 -3.57 -16.22 39.09
CA HIS A 2 -3.14 -15.74 37.76
C HIS A 2 -4.19 -14.95 36.97
N LEU A 3 -4.90 -14.01 37.60
CA LEU A 3 -5.46 -12.89 36.82
C LEU A 3 -4.25 -12.05 36.39
N GLY A 4 -3.81 -12.21 35.14
CA GLY A 4 -2.63 -11.61 34.50
C GLY A 4 -2.60 -10.08 34.54
N THR A 5 -2.52 -9.54 35.74
CA THR A 5 -2.50 -8.13 36.06
C THR A 5 -1.17 -7.58 35.59
N ARG A 6 -1.23 -6.65 34.62
CA ARG A 6 -0.05 -6.02 34.02
C ARG A 6 0.58 -5.07 35.03
N LYS A 7 1.39 -5.60 35.95
CA LYS A 7 2.08 -4.83 37.02
C LYS A 7 2.82 -3.59 36.48
N LYS A 8 3.34 -3.68 35.25
CA LYS A 8 4.01 -2.57 34.55
C LYS A 8 3.09 -1.36 34.23
N LEU A 9 1.77 -1.55 34.25
CA LEU A 9 0.76 -0.52 33.99
C LEU A 9 0.03 -0.07 35.26
N TRP A 10 0.49 -0.54 36.43
CA TRP A 10 -0.12 -0.14 37.69
C TRP A 10 0.15 1.34 37.98
N PRO A 11 -0.78 2.03 38.66
CA PRO A 11 -0.55 3.40 39.07
C PRO A 11 0.70 3.50 39.95
N GLN A 12 1.60 4.40 39.60
CA GLN A 12 2.85 4.67 40.30
C GLN A 12 2.76 6.04 40.97
N GLN A 13 3.31 6.21 42.17
CA GLN A 13 3.45 7.55 42.76
C GLN A 13 4.69 8.22 42.18
N ARG A 14 4.54 9.46 41.69
CA ARG A 14 5.65 10.23 41.09
C ARG A 14 5.97 11.45 41.96
N GLY A 15 7.12 11.39 42.63
CA GLY A 15 7.65 12.44 43.51
C GLY A 15 6.94 12.55 44.87
N GLU A 16 7.43 13.45 45.73
CA GLU A 16 6.92 13.71 47.10
C GLU A 16 5.46 14.23 47.13
N SER A 17 4.94 14.69 45.99
CA SER A 17 3.61 15.30 45.87
C SER A 17 2.41 14.34 45.94
N GLY A 18 2.64 13.02 46.09
CA GLY A 18 1.58 12.01 46.17
C GLY A 18 0.73 11.83 44.91
N ARG A 19 1.06 12.50 43.79
CA ARG A 19 0.31 12.39 42.54
C ARG A 19 0.48 11.00 41.91
N ILE A 20 -0.67 10.40 41.59
CA ILE A 20 -0.77 9.09 40.94
C ILE A 20 -0.51 9.25 39.44
N TYR A 21 0.50 8.54 38.92
CA TYR A 21 0.90 8.48 37.52
C TYR A 21 0.55 7.11 36.94
N LEU A 22 -0.14 7.10 35.79
CA LEU A 22 -0.44 5.87 35.05
C LEU A 22 0.60 5.68 33.93
N PRO A 23 1.40 4.59 33.95
CA PRO A 23 2.36 4.31 32.89
C PRO A 23 1.64 4.09 31.55
N PRO A 24 2.18 4.58 30.42
CA PRO A 24 1.61 4.32 29.11
C PRO A 24 1.71 2.83 28.77
N ALA A 25 0.67 2.32 28.10
CA ALA A 25 0.70 0.97 27.53
C ALA A 25 1.66 0.89 26.33
N SER A 26 2.10 -0.30 25.97
CA SER A 26 3.03 -0.53 24.84
C SER A 26 2.47 -0.10 23.48
N PHE A 27 1.15 0.04 23.37
CA PHE A 27 0.45 0.50 22.17
C PHE A 27 0.14 2.02 22.19
N ASN A 28 0.48 2.74 23.26
CA ASN A 28 0.26 4.19 23.32
C ASN A 28 1.31 4.95 22.51
N MET A 29 0.86 5.80 21.60
CA MET A 29 1.70 6.78 20.92
C MET A 29 1.82 8.08 21.72
N ASN A 30 3.02 8.64 21.79
CA ASN A 30 3.23 10.03 22.24
C ASN A 30 2.73 11.04 21.19
N LYS A 31 2.86 12.33 21.47
CA LYS A 31 2.32 13.39 20.59
C LYS A 31 3.05 13.42 19.24
N GLU A 32 4.35 13.19 19.26
CA GLU A 32 5.24 13.14 18.10
C GLU A 32 4.88 11.96 17.20
N ALA A 33 4.78 10.76 17.77
CA ALA A 33 4.36 9.53 17.10
C ALA A 33 2.97 9.65 16.48
N LYS A 34 2.00 10.23 17.19
CA LYS A 34 0.67 10.52 16.62
C LYS A 34 0.77 11.46 15.43
N SER A 35 1.59 12.50 15.55
CA SER A 35 1.77 13.49 14.46
C SER A 35 2.32 12.81 13.21
N PHE A 36 3.37 12.00 13.37
CA PHE A 36 3.97 11.23 12.30
C PHE A 36 2.99 10.23 11.66
N PHE A 37 2.16 9.56 12.47
CA PHE A 37 1.14 8.65 11.97
C PHE A 37 0.17 9.36 11.01
N TYR A 38 -0.36 10.52 11.40
CA TYR A 38 -1.29 11.27 10.56
C TYR A 38 -0.62 11.89 9.34
N GLU A 39 0.61 12.40 9.49
CA GLU A 39 1.42 12.91 8.38
C GLU A 39 1.70 11.83 7.34
N THR A 40 1.99 10.61 7.78
CA THR A 40 2.16 9.46 6.88
C THR A 40 0.87 9.23 6.08
N LEU A 41 -0.29 9.18 6.73
CA LEU A 41 -1.58 8.97 6.06
C LEU A 41 -1.98 10.13 5.12
N GLU A 42 -1.59 11.37 5.45
CA GLU A 42 -1.85 12.55 4.63
C GLU A 42 -1.01 12.58 3.35
N ASN A 43 0.23 12.07 3.43
CA ASN A 43 1.18 12.07 2.33
C ASN A 43 1.12 10.83 1.44
N VAL A 44 0.40 9.78 1.85
CA VAL A 44 0.23 8.58 1.03
C VAL A 44 -0.48 8.92 -0.29
N LYS A 45 0.13 8.47 -1.39
CA LYS A 45 -0.45 8.52 -2.74
C LYS A 45 -0.63 7.10 -3.25
N PHE A 46 -1.72 6.89 -3.98
CA PHE A 46 -2.06 5.62 -4.61
C PHE A 46 -2.21 5.82 -6.12
N SER A 47 -2.03 4.75 -6.89
CA SER A 47 -2.41 4.74 -8.29
C SER A 47 -3.91 4.96 -8.44
N ASP A 48 -4.33 5.47 -9.61
CA ASP A 48 -5.76 5.65 -9.87
C ASP A 48 -6.52 4.32 -9.73
N GLY A 49 -7.75 4.42 -9.22
CA GLY A 49 -8.62 3.27 -8.97
C GLY A 49 -8.22 2.35 -7.80
N TYR A 50 -7.03 2.50 -7.19
CA TYR A 50 -6.59 1.62 -6.10
C TYR A 50 -7.26 1.95 -4.76
N ALA A 51 -7.20 3.21 -4.30
CA ALA A 51 -7.83 3.64 -3.06
C ALA A 51 -8.34 5.09 -3.17
N SER A 52 -9.24 5.52 -2.28
CA SER A 52 -9.63 6.92 -2.24
C SER A 52 -8.50 7.80 -1.69
N ASN A 53 -8.62 9.12 -1.86
CA ASN A 53 -7.65 10.05 -1.33
C ASN A 53 -7.76 10.15 0.21
N ILE A 54 -7.00 9.29 0.91
CA ILE A 54 -6.98 9.18 2.38
C ILE A 54 -6.61 10.50 3.04
N SER A 55 -5.84 11.38 2.38
CA SER A 55 -5.49 12.68 2.93
C SER A 55 -6.72 13.53 3.29
N ARG A 56 -7.81 13.40 2.51
CA ARG A 56 -9.07 14.09 2.79
C ARG A 56 -9.80 13.57 4.03
N CYS A 57 -9.45 12.37 4.49
CA CYS A 57 -10.03 11.73 5.66
C CYS A 57 -9.29 12.09 6.97
N VAL A 58 -8.10 12.71 6.87
CA VAL A 58 -7.34 13.19 8.01
C VAL A 58 -7.85 14.58 8.42
N GLN A 59 -8.43 14.70 9.62
CA GLN A 59 -8.94 15.97 10.11
C GLN A 59 -7.86 16.80 10.82
N LYS A 60 -8.07 18.12 10.90
CA LYS A 60 -7.16 19.08 11.56
C LYS A 60 -6.77 18.70 13.00
N HIS A 61 -7.65 18.05 13.74
CA HIS A 61 -7.41 17.64 15.11
C HIS A 61 -6.82 16.23 15.24
N LYS A 62 -6.21 15.71 14.16
CA LYS A 62 -5.50 14.41 14.17
C LYS A 62 -6.46 13.28 14.55
N THR A 63 -7.51 13.16 13.75
CA THR A 63 -8.50 12.07 13.77
C THR A 63 -8.80 11.64 12.34
N LEU A 64 -9.22 10.38 12.18
CA LEU A 64 -9.67 9.84 10.90
C LEU A 64 -11.19 9.87 10.83
N SER A 65 -11.73 10.43 9.75
CA SER A 65 -13.17 10.49 9.52
C SER A 65 -13.49 10.36 8.03
N GLY A 66 -14.70 9.89 7.71
CA GLY A 66 -15.15 9.82 6.31
C GLY A 66 -14.45 8.74 5.47
N LEU A 67 -13.70 7.83 6.12
CA LEU A 67 -13.20 6.62 5.49
C LEU A 67 -14.38 5.71 5.14
N LYS A 68 -14.35 5.14 3.95
CA LYS A 68 -15.28 4.09 3.55
C LYS A 68 -14.70 2.73 3.91
N SER A 69 -15.55 1.70 3.87
CA SER A 69 -15.16 0.32 4.15
C SER A 69 -13.92 -0.10 3.35
N HIS A 70 -13.87 0.21 2.05
CA HIS A 70 -12.70 -0.05 1.21
C HIS A 70 -11.41 0.61 1.74
N ASP A 71 -11.49 1.86 2.21
CA ASP A 71 -10.32 2.58 2.73
C ASP A 71 -9.81 1.94 4.03
N TYR A 72 -10.72 1.45 4.89
CA TYR A 72 -10.34 0.67 6.06
C TYR A 72 -9.59 -0.62 5.68
N HIS A 73 -9.98 -1.30 4.59
CA HIS A 73 -9.25 -2.48 4.11
C HIS A 73 -7.83 -2.12 3.66
N VAL A 74 -7.67 -1.02 2.92
CA VAL A 74 -6.34 -0.54 2.50
C VAL A 74 -5.47 -0.20 3.72
N LEU A 75 -6.06 0.45 4.73
CA LEU A 75 -5.37 0.72 5.99
C LEU A 75 -4.92 -0.57 6.69
N MET A 76 -5.83 -1.54 6.86
CA MET A 76 -5.53 -2.79 7.54
C MET A 76 -4.53 -3.68 6.79
N GLN A 77 -4.55 -3.68 5.46
CA GLN A 77 -3.67 -4.53 4.65
C GLN A 77 -2.25 -3.95 4.49
N HIS A 78 -2.14 -2.62 4.41
CA HIS A 78 -0.90 -1.98 3.98
C HIS A 78 -0.42 -0.85 4.89
N LEU A 79 -1.28 0.12 5.19
CA LEU A 79 -0.80 1.37 5.78
C LEU A 79 -0.59 1.32 7.29
N LEU A 80 -1.39 0.53 8.02
CA LEU A 80 -1.34 0.50 9.47
C LEU A 80 0.06 0.12 10.01
N PRO A 81 0.72 -0.94 9.51
CA PRO A 81 2.08 -1.25 9.96
C PRO A 81 3.11 -0.20 9.53
N ILE A 82 2.93 0.43 8.36
CA ILE A 82 3.86 1.44 7.84
C ILE A 82 3.80 2.70 8.69
N ALA A 83 2.59 3.22 8.94
CA ALA A 83 2.38 4.46 9.68
C ALA A 83 2.75 4.34 11.17
N LEU A 84 2.73 3.12 11.72
CA LEU A 84 3.10 2.88 13.12
C LEU A 84 4.57 2.47 13.30
N ARG A 85 5.28 2.11 12.23
CA ARG A 85 6.66 1.62 12.29
C ARG A 85 7.57 2.65 12.95
N GLY A 86 8.36 2.22 13.94
CA GLY A 86 9.28 3.10 14.69
C GLY A 86 8.61 4.03 15.70
N ASN A 87 7.28 3.99 15.84
CA ASN A 87 6.50 4.91 16.67
C ASN A 87 5.81 4.26 17.87
N ILE A 88 5.77 2.92 17.92
CA ILE A 88 5.27 2.12 19.05
C ILE A 88 6.22 0.93 19.27
N ASP A 89 5.97 0.15 20.34
CA ASP A 89 6.79 -1.03 20.68
C ASP A 89 6.87 -2.04 19.53
N ASP A 90 8.09 -2.51 19.23
CA ASP A 90 8.37 -3.43 18.11
C ASP A 90 7.56 -4.72 18.17
N LYS A 91 7.22 -5.21 19.38
CA LYS A 91 6.37 -6.40 19.53
C LYS A 91 4.97 -6.14 19.03
N VAL A 92 4.44 -4.94 19.27
CA VAL A 92 3.11 -4.54 18.78
C VAL A 92 3.14 -4.45 17.26
N ILE A 93 4.17 -3.81 16.69
CA ILE A 93 4.34 -3.70 15.23
C ILE A 93 4.45 -5.07 14.58
N SER A 94 5.26 -5.98 15.13
CA SER A 94 5.41 -7.33 14.60
C SER A 94 4.06 -8.04 14.47
N ILE A 95 3.22 -7.93 15.49
CA ILE A 95 1.89 -8.56 15.48
C ILE A 95 0.95 -7.87 14.48
N LEU A 96 1.01 -6.54 14.37
CA LEU A 96 0.23 -5.81 13.37
C LEU A 96 0.67 -6.14 11.94
N ILE A 97 1.97 -6.35 11.69
CA ILE A 97 2.48 -6.81 10.39
C ILE A 97 1.93 -8.20 10.06
N GLU A 98 1.93 -9.13 11.02
CA GLU A 98 1.34 -10.46 10.83
C GLU A 98 -0.16 -10.37 10.53
N LEU A 99 -0.89 -9.53 11.26
CA LEU A 99 -2.31 -9.29 11.02
C LEU A 99 -2.57 -8.73 9.62
N SER A 100 -1.82 -7.70 9.20
CA SER A 100 -1.91 -7.11 7.87
C SER A 100 -1.58 -8.13 6.78
N THR A 101 -0.61 -9.02 7.03
CA THR A 101 -0.25 -10.10 6.10
C THR A 101 -1.38 -11.10 5.94
N ILE A 102 -2.05 -11.50 7.04
CA ILE A 102 -3.23 -12.38 6.99
C ILE A 102 -4.31 -11.75 6.12
N PHE A 103 -4.65 -10.48 6.38
CA PHE A 103 -5.64 -9.78 5.57
C PHE A 103 -5.22 -9.68 4.09
N ARG A 104 -3.96 -9.37 3.80
CA ARG A 104 -3.48 -9.29 2.42
C ARG A 104 -3.59 -10.62 1.68
N VAL A 105 -3.36 -11.75 2.36
CA VAL A 105 -3.56 -13.08 1.78
C VAL A 105 -5.05 -13.37 1.56
N LEU A 106 -5.89 -13.14 2.58
CA LEU A 106 -7.34 -13.43 2.48
C LEU A 106 -8.07 -12.60 1.44
N TYR A 107 -7.67 -11.34 1.28
CA TYR A 107 -8.27 -10.41 0.33
C TYR A 107 -7.58 -10.41 -1.05
N GLY A 108 -6.67 -11.36 -1.29
CA GLY A 108 -6.07 -11.57 -2.60
C GLY A 108 -7.11 -11.98 -3.65
N LYS A 109 -6.80 -11.69 -4.92
CA LYS A 109 -7.61 -12.15 -6.07
C LYS A 109 -7.66 -13.68 -6.16
N THR A 110 -6.57 -14.33 -5.76
CA THR A 110 -6.39 -15.77 -5.78
C THR A 110 -6.02 -16.27 -4.39
N LEU A 111 -6.56 -17.44 -4.01
CA LEU A 111 -6.28 -18.08 -2.73
C LEU A 111 -5.69 -19.46 -2.96
N LEU A 112 -4.57 -19.74 -2.29
CA LEU A 112 -3.96 -21.07 -2.26
C LEU A 112 -4.61 -21.88 -1.14
N VAL A 113 -5.43 -22.87 -1.50
CA VAL A 113 -6.21 -23.68 -0.54
C VAL A 113 -5.30 -24.34 0.51
N HIS A 114 -4.18 -24.93 0.10
CA HIS A 114 -3.21 -25.55 1.02
C HIS A 114 -2.54 -24.55 1.97
N GLY A 115 -2.51 -23.27 1.61
CA GLY A 115 -1.98 -22.21 2.46
C GLY A 115 -2.97 -21.74 3.53
N LEU A 116 -4.27 -22.01 3.37
CA LEU A 116 -5.30 -21.51 4.28
C LEU A 116 -5.18 -22.09 5.69
N ASP A 117 -4.81 -23.37 5.84
CA ASP A 117 -4.62 -24.00 7.16
C ASP A 117 -3.55 -23.27 7.98
N LEU A 118 -2.46 -22.88 7.32
CA LEU A 118 -1.39 -22.11 7.94
C LEU A 118 -1.87 -20.70 8.32
N ILE A 119 -2.67 -20.06 7.47
CA ILE A 119 -3.22 -18.72 7.75
C ILE A 119 -4.23 -18.77 8.89
N GLU A 120 -5.04 -19.82 8.99
CA GLU A 120 -6.01 -20.03 10.09
C GLU A 120 -5.28 -20.19 11.43
N ALA A 121 -4.25 -21.04 11.48
CA ALA A 121 -3.41 -21.19 12.67
C ALA A 121 -2.70 -19.88 13.05
N LYS A 122 -2.21 -19.12 12.05
CA LYS A 122 -1.59 -17.81 12.27
C LYS A 122 -2.61 -16.79 12.79
N ALA A 123 -3.83 -16.75 12.26
CA ALA A 123 -4.88 -15.83 12.70
C ALA A 123 -5.24 -16.05 14.17
N ALA A 124 -5.43 -17.30 14.58
CA ALA A 124 -5.67 -17.65 15.98
C ALA A 124 -4.51 -17.18 16.89
N ARG A 125 -3.26 -17.45 16.48
CA ARG A 125 -2.06 -17.01 17.23
C ARG A 125 -1.97 -15.49 17.34
N VAL A 126 -2.19 -14.77 16.24
CA VAL A 126 -2.16 -13.30 16.20
C VAL A 126 -3.22 -12.71 17.12
N LEU A 127 -4.45 -13.25 17.10
CA LEU A 127 -5.51 -12.80 18.01
C LEU A 127 -5.16 -13.02 19.48
N CYS A 128 -4.65 -14.20 19.85
CA CYS A 128 -4.18 -14.44 21.22
C CYS A 128 -3.04 -13.49 21.63
N CYS A 129 -2.15 -13.13 20.70
CA CYS A 129 -1.10 -12.15 20.95
C CYS A 129 -1.66 -10.73 21.12
N LEU A 130 -2.64 -10.35 20.31
CA LEU A 130 -3.35 -9.07 20.44
C LEU A 130 -4.07 -8.99 21.79
N GLU A 131 -4.74 -10.06 22.25
CA GLU A 131 -5.45 -10.11 23.54
C GLU A 131 -4.50 -9.87 24.73
N LYS A 132 -3.27 -10.34 24.63
CA LYS A 132 -2.23 -10.10 25.63
C LYS A 132 -1.75 -8.65 25.68
N ILE A 133 -1.96 -7.87 24.61
CA ILE A 133 -1.45 -6.50 24.45
C ILE A 133 -2.54 -5.44 24.59
N PHE A 134 -3.68 -5.61 23.93
CA PHE A 134 -4.77 -4.64 23.95
C PHE A 134 -5.70 -4.85 25.15
N LEU A 135 -6.62 -3.92 25.36
CA LEU A 135 -7.59 -4.01 26.45
C LEU A 135 -8.68 -5.02 26.11
N PRO A 136 -9.25 -5.76 27.08
CA PRO A 136 -10.37 -6.68 26.82
C PRO A 136 -11.56 -6.02 26.09
N ALA A 137 -11.82 -4.73 26.36
CA ALA A 137 -12.87 -3.96 25.69
C ALA A 137 -12.67 -3.81 24.17
N PHE A 138 -11.45 -3.98 23.66
CA PHE A 138 -11.17 -3.99 22.22
C PHE A 138 -11.68 -5.25 21.53
N PHE A 139 -11.67 -6.40 22.23
CA PHE A 139 -12.00 -7.72 21.68
C PHE A 139 -13.50 -7.97 21.68
N THR A 140 -14.20 -7.17 20.87
CA THR A 140 -15.61 -7.42 20.53
C THR A 140 -15.75 -8.65 19.63
N ILE A 141 -17.00 -9.06 19.36
CA ILE A 141 -17.30 -10.15 18.42
C ILE A 141 -16.64 -9.90 17.06
N MET A 142 -16.63 -8.64 16.59
CA MET A 142 -16.05 -8.27 15.29
C MET A 142 -14.55 -8.59 15.17
N VAL A 143 -13.79 -8.42 16.26
CA VAL A 143 -12.35 -8.72 16.25
C VAL A 143 -12.12 -10.24 16.22
N HIS A 144 -12.96 -11.00 16.93
CA HIS A 144 -12.85 -12.46 16.95
C HIS A 144 -13.23 -13.11 15.62
N LEU A 145 -14.09 -12.47 14.81
CA LEU A 145 -14.47 -12.98 13.48
C LEU A 145 -13.26 -13.17 12.55
N ILE A 146 -12.12 -12.53 12.82
CA ILE A 146 -10.89 -12.68 12.04
C ILE A 146 -10.44 -14.15 11.93
N VAL A 147 -10.64 -14.99 12.97
CA VAL A 147 -10.32 -16.44 12.89
C VAL A 147 -11.22 -17.13 11.86
N HIS A 148 -12.50 -16.74 11.81
CA HIS A 148 -13.50 -17.38 10.96
C HIS A 148 -13.39 -16.97 9.49
N LEU A 149 -12.79 -15.82 9.18
CA LEU A 149 -12.60 -15.36 7.80
C LEU A 149 -11.85 -16.37 6.93
N VAL A 150 -10.91 -17.11 7.51
CA VAL A 150 -10.12 -18.12 6.77
C VAL A 150 -10.99 -19.31 6.39
N HIS A 151 -11.80 -19.79 7.34
CA HIS A 151 -12.77 -20.86 7.09
C HIS A 151 -13.81 -20.42 6.06
N GLU A 152 -14.33 -19.21 6.20
CA GLU A 152 -15.28 -18.62 5.26
C GLU A 152 -14.69 -18.54 3.83
N ALA A 153 -13.44 -18.09 3.70
CA ALA A 153 -12.75 -18.04 2.41
C ALA A 153 -12.48 -19.44 1.82
N ARG A 154 -12.31 -20.47 2.66
CA ARG A 154 -12.18 -21.87 2.22
C ARG A 154 -13.49 -22.40 1.63
N VAL A 155 -14.63 -22.07 2.24
CA VAL A 155 -15.96 -22.54 1.81
C VAL A 155 -16.49 -21.74 0.62
N ALA A 156 -16.42 -20.40 0.70
CA ALA A 156 -17.06 -19.50 -0.24
C ALA A 156 -16.11 -18.97 -1.33
N GLY A 157 -14.82 -19.29 -1.25
CA GLY A 157 -13.80 -18.81 -2.19
C GLY A 157 -13.30 -17.39 -1.90
N PRO A 158 -12.54 -16.79 -2.84
CA PRO A 158 -11.89 -15.49 -2.66
C PRO A 158 -12.85 -14.40 -2.21
N VAL A 159 -12.44 -13.65 -1.19
CA VAL A 159 -13.31 -12.65 -0.54
C VAL A 159 -13.66 -11.50 -1.49
N LEU A 160 -12.78 -11.20 -2.47
CA LEU A 160 -12.98 -10.14 -3.45
C LEU A 160 -14.34 -10.21 -4.17
N TYR A 161 -14.81 -11.42 -4.51
CA TYR A 161 -16.08 -11.61 -5.24
C TYR A 161 -17.32 -11.51 -4.35
N ARG A 162 -17.12 -11.44 -3.03
CA ARG A 162 -18.18 -11.47 -2.01
C ARG A 162 -18.32 -10.13 -1.30
N TRP A 163 -17.45 -9.19 -1.60
CA TRP A 163 -17.52 -7.83 -1.10
C TRP A 163 -18.68 -7.05 -1.69
N MET A 164 -19.34 -6.28 -0.84
CA MET A 164 -20.39 -5.36 -1.27
C MET A 164 -19.87 -4.14 -2.03
N TYR A 165 -18.55 -3.88 -2.08
CA TYR A 165 -18.01 -2.63 -2.62
C TYR A 165 -18.27 -2.40 -4.11
N SER A 166 -18.24 -3.47 -4.91
CA SER A 166 -18.59 -3.41 -6.33
C SER A 166 -20.06 -3.03 -6.48
N THR A 167 -20.93 -3.72 -5.75
CA THR A 167 -22.38 -3.46 -5.73
C THR A 167 -22.71 -2.07 -5.21
N GLU A 168 -22.12 -1.62 -4.10
CA GLU A 168 -22.31 -0.28 -3.54
C GLU A 168 -21.86 0.82 -4.49
N ARG A 169 -20.71 0.64 -5.16
CA ARG A 169 -20.23 1.59 -6.19
C ARG A 169 -21.18 1.67 -7.36
N TYR A 170 -21.64 0.52 -7.86
CA TYR A 170 -22.60 0.44 -8.94
C TYR A 170 -23.92 1.13 -8.57
N LEU A 171 -24.48 0.83 -7.39
CA LEU A 171 -25.71 1.46 -6.92
C LEU A 171 -25.56 2.97 -6.72
N LYS A 172 -24.40 3.44 -6.26
CA LYS A 172 -24.10 4.87 -6.16
C LYS A 172 -24.14 5.54 -7.53
N GLU A 173 -23.55 4.91 -8.54
CA GLU A 173 -23.57 5.41 -9.92
C GLU A 173 -25.00 5.45 -10.47
N ARG A 174 -25.77 4.38 -10.29
CA ARG A 174 -27.19 4.38 -10.69
C ARG A 174 -28.01 5.43 -9.98
N LYS A 175 -27.71 5.71 -8.71
CA LYS A 175 -28.36 6.77 -7.97
C LYS A 175 -28.08 8.16 -8.56
N SER A 176 -26.88 8.40 -9.10
CA SER A 176 -26.60 9.67 -9.80
C SER A 176 -27.31 9.81 -11.15
N ASP A 177 -27.83 8.71 -11.70
CA ASP A 177 -28.54 8.69 -12.98
C ASP A 177 -30.00 9.15 -12.87
N VAL A 178 -30.51 9.26 -11.64
CA VAL A 178 -31.87 9.75 -11.35
C VAL A 178 -31.88 11.28 -11.41
N GLY A 179 -32.09 11.82 -12.62
CA GLY A 179 -32.33 13.26 -12.84
C GLY A 179 -33.77 13.69 -12.52
N ASN A 180 -34.76 12.81 -12.73
CA ASN A 180 -36.16 13.06 -12.41
C ASN A 180 -36.68 12.08 -11.33
N PRO A 181 -36.80 12.51 -10.05
CA PRO A 181 -37.30 11.67 -8.97
C PRO A 181 -38.76 11.21 -9.13
N ALA A 182 -39.57 11.88 -9.96
CA ALA A 182 -40.96 11.48 -10.19
C ALA A 182 -41.10 10.25 -11.10
N ARG A 183 -40.04 9.90 -11.85
CA ARG A 183 -39.97 8.72 -12.73
C ARG A 183 -38.56 8.12 -12.69
N PRO A 184 -38.13 7.58 -11.55
CA PRO A 184 -36.74 7.19 -11.35
C PRO A 184 -36.28 6.09 -12.32
N GLU A 185 -37.12 5.10 -12.60
CA GLU A 185 -36.79 3.99 -13.51
C GLU A 185 -36.56 4.48 -14.94
N GLY A 186 -37.43 5.36 -15.43
CA GLY A 186 -37.30 5.97 -16.76
C GLY A 186 -36.06 6.85 -16.86
N SER A 187 -35.82 7.69 -15.85
CA SER A 187 -34.65 8.56 -15.80
C SER A 187 -33.33 7.77 -15.77
N MET A 188 -33.25 6.70 -14.97
CA MET A 188 -32.07 5.84 -14.93
C MET A 188 -31.84 5.13 -16.27
N SER A 189 -32.91 4.64 -16.90
CA SER A 189 -32.82 3.93 -18.18
C SER A 189 -32.32 4.84 -19.30
N GLU A 190 -32.84 6.07 -19.37
CA GLU A 190 -32.40 7.07 -20.34
C GLU A 190 -30.93 7.46 -20.15
N ALA A 191 -30.53 7.78 -18.92
CA ALA A 191 -29.15 8.12 -18.59
C ALA A 191 -28.17 6.96 -18.85
N TYR A 192 -28.61 5.72 -18.65
CA TYR A 192 -27.83 4.53 -18.99
C TYR A 192 -27.61 4.41 -20.50
N ILE A 193 -28.69 4.49 -21.29
CA ILE A 193 -28.61 4.42 -22.76
C ILE A 193 -27.69 5.51 -23.29
N ALA A 194 -27.84 6.76 -22.81
CA ALA A 194 -26.99 7.86 -23.21
C ALA A 194 -25.51 7.58 -22.90
N ARG A 195 -25.19 7.04 -21.72
CA ARG A 195 -23.82 6.69 -21.33
C ARG A 195 -23.24 5.57 -22.19
N GLU A 196 -23.98 4.50 -22.43
CA GLU A 196 -23.53 3.38 -23.27
C GLU A 196 -23.30 3.85 -24.72
N CYS A 197 -24.19 4.66 -25.28
CA CYS A 197 -24.00 5.26 -26.60
C CYS A 197 -22.72 6.12 -26.66
N LEU A 198 -22.48 6.96 -25.65
CA LEU A 198 -21.27 7.78 -25.57
C LEU A 198 -20.01 6.94 -25.40
N ASN A 199 -20.06 5.88 -24.59
CA ASN A 199 -18.96 4.93 -24.41
C ASN A 199 -18.66 4.16 -25.70
N PHE A 200 -19.69 3.77 -26.45
CA PHE A 200 -19.53 3.11 -27.74
C PHE A 200 -18.89 4.06 -28.76
N VAL A 201 -19.42 5.28 -28.90
CA VAL A 201 -18.90 6.28 -29.83
C VAL A 201 -17.45 6.67 -29.48
N SER A 202 -17.09 6.74 -28.20
CA SER A 202 -15.73 7.09 -27.78
C SER A 202 -14.67 6.08 -28.21
N GLN A 203 -15.02 4.80 -28.41
CA GLN A 203 -14.09 3.79 -28.93
C GLN A 203 -13.68 4.07 -30.38
N TYR A 204 -14.51 4.79 -31.14
CA TYR A 204 -14.26 5.10 -32.56
C TYR A 204 -13.74 6.52 -32.79
N LEU A 205 -13.87 7.41 -31.81
CA LEU A 205 -13.35 8.78 -31.89
C LEU A 205 -11.92 8.86 -31.33
N LYS A 206 -10.92 8.88 -32.23
CA LYS A 206 -9.53 9.16 -31.86
C LYS A 206 -9.42 10.51 -31.15
N GLY A 207 -8.88 10.52 -29.94
CA GLY A 207 -8.66 11.74 -29.14
C GLY A 207 -9.89 12.24 -28.36
N ALA A 208 -11.02 11.54 -28.40
CA ALA A 208 -12.14 11.85 -27.51
C ALA A 208 -11.91 11.16 -26.15
N GLU A 209 -11.34 11.90 -25.19
CA GLU A 209 -11.21 11.43 -23.82
C GLU A 209 -12.61 11.23 -23.20
N SER A 210 -13.16 10.01 -23.32
CA SER A 210 -14.34 9.66 -22.52
C SER A 210 -13.91 9.56 -21.07
N SER A 211 -14.43 10.48 -20.26
CA SER A 211 -14.14 10.59 -18.83
C SER A 211 -14.23 9.26 -18.08
N ASN A 212 -15.03 8.28 -18.55
CA ASN A 212 -15.27 7.04 -17.82
C ASN A 212 -14.57 5.78 -18.38
N HIS A 213 -14.12 5.77 -19.64
CA HIS A 213 -13.51 4.57 -20.25
C HIS A 213 -12.04 4.76 -20.66
N ALA A 214 -11.59 6.00 -20.88
CA ALA A 214 -10.17 6.31 -21.17
C ALA A 214 -9.24 6.10 -19.95
N ARG A 215 -9.77 5.85 -18.75
CA ARG A 215 -8.95 5.65 -17.54
C ARG A 215 -8.39 4.23 -17.39
N ASN A 216 -9.00 3.23 -18.03
CA ASN A 216 -8.58 1.83 -17.92
C ASN A 216 -7.97 1.26 -19.22
N ILE A 217 -8.23 1.91 -20.35
CA ILE A 217 -7.48 1.64 -21.58
C ILE A 217 -6.29 2.57 -21.50
N ALA A 218 -5.18 2.07 -20.96
CA ALA A 218 -3.88 2.70 -21.11
C ALA A 218 -3.79 3.22 -22.54
N SER A 219 -3.52 4.53 -22.67
CA SER A 219 -3.31 5.21 -23.94
C SER A 219 -2.76 4.23 -24.94
N SER A 220 -3.45 4.08 -26.06
CA SER A 220 -2.86 3.46 -27.25
C SER A 220 -1.46 4.03 -27.36
N ALA A 221 -0.46 3.20 -27.05
CA ALA A 221 0.93 3.54 -27.17
C ALA A 221 1.06 4.20 -28.54
N SER A 222 1.46 5.46 -28.54
CA SER A 222 2.01 6.05 -29.74
C SER A 222 2.99 5.03 -30.30
N GLN A 223 2.96 4.75 -31.60
CA GLN A 223 3.93 3.86 -32.25
C GLN A 223 5.40 4.31 -32.05
N GLU A 224 5.63 5.46 -31.41
CA GLU A 224 6.92 5.97 -30.97
C GLU A 224 7.43 5.35 -29.65
N ASP A 225 6.57 4.68 -28.86
CA ASP A 225 6.95 4.06 -27.58
C ASP A 225 7.64 2.68 -27.73
N GLU A 226 7.64 2.08 -28.93
CA GLU A 226 8.36 0.81 -29.18
C GLU A 226 9.89 0.95 -28.99
N ALA A 227 10.43 2.17 -29.00
CA ALA A 227 11.85 2.43 -28.79
C ALA A 227 12.21 2.78 -27.33
N CYS A 228 11.23 2.97 -26.43
CA CYS A 228 11.52 3.34 -25.05
C CYS A 228 11.72 2.08 -24.19
N LEU A 229 12.94 1.88 -23.67
CA LEU A 229 13.26 0.83 -22.70
C LEU A 229 12.38 0.89 -21.43
N PHE A 230 11.78 2.06 -21.15
CA PHE A 230 10.87 2.30 -20.03
C PHE A 230 9.62 3.02 -20.56
N PRO A 231 8.62 2.28 -21.09
CA PRO A 231 7.38 2.91 -21.49
C PRO A 231 6.76 3.62 -20.28
N SER A 232 6.27 4.84 -20.48
CA SER A 232 5.57 5.55 -19.41
C SER A 232 4.25 4.84 -19.11
N GLU A 233 4.25 3.96 -18.11
CA GLU A 233 3.02 3.31 -17.64
C GLU A 233 2.23 4.30 -16.77
N GLY A 234 1.21 4.88 -17.39
CA GLY A 234 0.20 5.71 -16.72
C GLY A 234 0.27 7.18 -17.07
N THR A 235 -0.87 7.86 -16.91
CA THR A 235 -0.99 9.30 -17.13
C THR A 235 -0.74 10.05 -15.82
N PRO A 236 0.16 11.04 -15.79
CA PRO A 236 0.40 11.83 -14.59
C PRO A 236 -0.87 12.63 -14.24
N TYR A 237 -1.33 12.50 -13.00
CA TYR A 237 -2.51 13.19 -12.50
C TYR A 237 -2.13 14.23 -11.42
N GLY A 238 -2.44 15.51 -11.67
CA GLY A 238 -2.21 16.61 -10.73
C GLY A 238 -1.31 17.72 -11.28
N SER A 239 -1.10 18.76 -10.45
CA SER A 239 -0.16 19.85 -10.77
C SER A 239 1.27 19.32 -10.73
N VAL A 240 2.00 19.50 -11.83
CA VAL A 240 3.42 19.12 -11.91
C VAL A 240 4.25 20.19 -11.23
N GLU A 241 4.90 19.84 -10.13
CA GLU A 241 5.96 20.67 -9.54
C GLU A 241 7.31 20.14 -10.02
N GLY A 242 7.98 20.92 -10.87
CA GLY A 242 9.29 20.54 -11.39
C GLY A 242 10.34 20.66 -10.29
N PHE A 243 10.98 19.56 -9.91
CA PHE A 243 12.14 19.58 -9.04
C PHE A 243 13.40 19.38 -9.89
N ARG A 244 14.48 20.10 -9.54
CA ARG A 244 15.80 19.83 -10.11
C ARG A 244 16.46 18.72 -9.31
N VAL A 245 16.77 17.61 -9.96
CA VAL A 245 17.58 16.55 -9.37
C VAL A 245 19.03 17.00 -9.35
N ASP A 246 19.68 16.94 -8.20
CA ASP A 246 21.12 17.15 -8.09
C ASP A 246 21.88 16.03 -8.78
N GLU A 247 23.11 16.32 -9.24
CA GLU A 247 23.91 15.36 -10.02
C GLU A 247 24.15 14.04 -9.27
N LYS A 248 24.28 14.11 -7.93
CA LYS A 248 24.50 12.93 -7.10
C LYS A 248 23.25 12.06 -7.04
N THR A 249 22.08 12.64 -6.76
CA THR A 249 20.81 11.89 -6.77
C THR A 249 20.51 11.34 -8.16
N TRP A 250 20.83 12.07 -9.22
CA TRP A 250 20.67 11.59 -10.60
C TRP A 250 21.55 10.36 -10.89
N LYS A 251 22.84 10.40 -10.51
CA LYS A 251 23.75 9.25 -10.63
C LYS A 251 23.25 8.05 -9.81
N GLN A 252 22.79 8.28 -8.59
CA GLN A 252 22.26 7.21 -7.73
C GLN A 252 21.00 6.56 -8.31
N ALA A 253 20.04 7.36 -8.78
CA ALA A 253 18.82 6.85 -9.42
C ALA A 253 19.15 6.05 -10.69
N HIS A 254 20.05 6.57 -11.53
CA HIS A 254 20.51 5.90 -12.73
C HIS A 254 21.20 4.56 -12.42
N CYS A 255 22.14 4.53 -11.46
CA CYS A 255 22.75 3.28 -11.02
C CYS A 255 21.72 2.29 -10.48
N TYR A 256 20.77 2.75 -9.66
CA TYR A 256 19.73 1.89 -9.11
C TYR A 256 18.93 1.19 -10.20
N VAL A 257 18.51 1.93 -11.24
CA VAL A 257 17.79 1.34 -12.38
C VAL A 257 18.67 0.31 -13.08
N LEU A 258 19.91 0.64 -13.43
CA LEU A 258 20.83 -0.27 -14.13
C LEU A 258 21.12 -1.57 -13.35
N PHE A 259 21.25 -1.50 -12.02
CA PHE A 259 21.53 -2.67 -11.20
C PHE A 259 20.31 -3.57 -10.98
N ASN A 260 19.10 -2.99 -10.94
CA ASN A 260 17.86 -3.73 -10.68
C ASN A 260 17.07 -4.09 -11.95
N PHE A 261 17.56 -3.71 -13.13
CA PHE A 261 16.94 -4.09 -14.40
C PHE A 261 17.34 -5.51 -14.80
N GLU A 262 16.35 -6.39 -14.95
CA GLU A 262 16.51 -7.80 -15.32
C GLU A 262 16.46 -7.96 -16.85
N ASP A 263 17.56 -7.63 -17.53
CA ASP A 263 17.69 -7.83 -18.98
C ASP A 263 19.01 -8.53 -19.32
N ALA A 264 18.96 -9.46 -20.29
CA ALA A 264 20.08 -10.30 -20.65
C ALA A 264 21.29 -9.52 -21.19
N ASN A 265 21.04 -8.41 -21.91
CA ASN A 265 22.11 -7.57 -22.44
C ASN A 265 22.79 -6.78 -21.33
N PHE A 266 22.01 -6.24 -20.39
CA PHE A 266 22.55 -5.53 -19.22
C PHE A 266 23.32 -6.46 -18.28
N GLU A 267 22.86 -7.69 -18.09
CA GLU A 267 23.61 -8.69 -17.31
C GLU A 267 24.94 -9.06 -17.97
N SER A 268 25.01 -9.09 -19.30
CA SER A 268 26.27 -9.26 -20.03
C SER A 268 27.22 -8.08 -19.79
N LEU A 269 26.72 -6.85 -19.88
CA LEU A 269 27.50 -5.63 -19.64
C LEU A 269 28.02 -5.54 -18.19
N LYS A 270 27.19 -5.92 -17.20
CA LYS A 270 27.62 -6.00 -15.79
C LYS A 270 28.81 -6.94 -15.64
N LYS A 271 28.72 -8.14 -16.22
CA LYS A 271 29.79 -9.15 -16.18
C LYS A 271 31.06 -8.66 -16.87
N GLU A 272 30.94 -7.99 -18.00
CA GLU A 272 32.08 -7.43 -18.73
C GLU A 272 32.77 -6.31 -17.95
N HIS A 273 32.01 -5.41 -17.32
CA HIS A 273 32.57 -4.35 -16.49
C HIS A 273 33.29 -4.91 -15.25
N VAL A 274 32.75 -5.94 -14.60
CA VAL A 274 33.44 -6.66 -13.53
C VAL A 274 34.74 -7.30 -14.04
N ALA A 275 34.73 -7.90 -15.23
CA ALA A 275 35.93 -8.46 -15.84
C ALA A 275 36.98 -7.38 -16.15
N HIS A 276 36.56 -6.21 -16.63
CA HIS A 276 37.42 -5.05 -16.87
C HIS A 276 38.07 -4.56 -15.57
N ILE A 277 37.30 -4.38 -14.49
CA ILE A 277 37.83 -4.01 -13.17
C ILE A 277 38.85 -5.02 -12.68
N ASN A 278 38.57 -6.31 -12.83
CA ASN A 278 39.53 -7.35 -12.46
C ASN A 278 40.82 -7.32 -13.29
N ARG A 279 40.77 -6.92 -14.57
CA ARG A 279 41.95 -6.74 -15.43
C ARG A 279 42.79 -5.55 -14.97
N ILE A 280 42.20 -4.38 -14.77
CA ILE A 280 42.94 -3.15 -14.39
C ILE A 280 43.47 -3.22 -12.96
N THR A 281 42.76 -3.91 -12.07
CA THR A 281 43.16 -4.06 -10.66
C THR A 281 44.06 -5.27 -10.43
N ARG A 282 44.41 -6.08 -11.45
CA ARG A 282 45.21 -7.31 -11.30
C ARG A 282 46.54 -7.11 -10.55
N ARG A 283 47.14 -5.92 -10.65
CA ARG A 283 48.41 -5.56 -9.98
C ARG A 283 48.22 -4.92 -8.60
N ARG A 284 47.03 -4.41 -8.28
CA ARG A 284 46.67 -3.85 -6.96
C ARG A 284 45.85 -4.89 -6.21
N ARG A 285 46.37 -5.46 -5.12
CA ARG A 285 45.63 -6.41 -4.28
C ARG A 285 44.48 -5.69 -3.53
N LEU A 286 43.41 -5.36 -4.25
CA LEU A 286 42.19 -4.77 -3.70
C LEU A 286 41.32 -5.85 -3.10
N THR A 287 40.66 -5.50 -2.00
CA THR A 287 39.64 -6.32 -1.35
C THR A 287 38.40 -6.47 -2.24
N PRO A 288 37.58 -7.52 -2.04
CA PRO A 288 36.32 -7.69 -2.77
C PRO A 288 35.40 -6.48 -2.68
N HIS A 289 35.33 -5.86 -1.49
CA HIS A 289 34.50 -4.69 -1.24
C HIS A 289 34.97 -3.45 -2.04
N GLU A 290 36.28 -3.25 -2.17
CA GLU A 290 36.82 -2.14 -2.97
C GLU A 290 36.54 -2.33 -4.47
N LYS A 291 36.55 -3.57 -4.96
CA LYS A 291 36.19 -3.88 -6.35
C LYS A 291 34.71 -3.66 -6.62
N GLU A 292 33.86 -4.04 -5.68
CA GLU A 292 32.42 -3.81 -5.75
C GLU A 292 32.08 -2.31 -5.71
N ARG A 293 32.81 -1.53 -4.91
CA ARG A 293 32.70 -0.07 -4.90
C ARG A 293 33.09 0.54 -6.25
N LEU A 294 34.23 0.14 -6.82
CA LEU A 294 34.66 0.58 -8.16
C LEU A 294 33.65 0.20 -9.24
N HIS A 295 33.04 -0.99 -9.11
CA HIS A 295 31.99 -1.43 -10.02
C HIS A 295 30.75 -0.55 -9.91
N SER A 296 30.29 -0.28 -8.69
CA SER A 296 29.11 0.55 -8.41
C SER A 296 29.29 2.01 -8.84
N GLU A 297 30.51 2.56 -8.68
CA GLU A 297 30.84 3.95 -9.04
C GLU A 297 31.07 4.14 -10.55
N GLY A 298 31.69 3.17 -11.22
CA GLY A 298 32.10 3.29 -12.63
C GLY A 298 31.12 2.72 -13.66
N PHE A 299 30.18 1.86 -13.26
CA PHE A 299 29.33 1.14 -14.22
C PHE A 299 28.40 2.08 -14.99
N SER A 300 27.86 3.12 -14.34
CA SER A 300 27.00 4.10 -15.01
C SER A 300 27.70 4.84 -16.14
N ASP A 301 28.98 5.15 -15.96
CA ASP A 301 29.78 5.86 -16.98
C ASP A 301 30.20 4.92 -18.10
N CYS A 302 30.48 3.65 -17.79
CA CYS A 302 30.76 2.60 -18.77
C CYS A 302 29.55 2.31 -19.67
N SER A 303 28.33 2.31 -19.12
CA SER A 303 27.09 2.01 -19.86
C SER A 303 26.65 3.11 -20.83
N ARG A 304 27.27 4.30 -20.77
CA ARG A 304 26.94 5.45 -21.62
C ARG A 304 27.76 5.53 -22.92
N ASN A 305 28.85 4.76 -23.03
CA ASN A 305 29.76 4.71 -24.18
C ASN A 305 29.56 3.41 -24.95
#